data_AF-A0A0G2ANW2-F1
#
_entry.id   AF-A0A0G2ANW2-F1
#
_cell.length_a   1.000
_cell.length_b   1.000
_cell.length_c   1.000
_cell.angle_alpha   90.00
_cell.angle_beta   90.00
_cell.angle_gamma   90.00
#
_symmetry.space_group_name_H-M   'P 1'
#
loop_
_entity.id
_entity.type
_entity.pdbx_description
1 polymer ?
#
loop_
_entity_poly.entity_id
_entity_poly.type
_entity_poly.pdbx_seq_one_letter_code
_entity_poly.pdbx_strand_id
1 'polypeptide(L)'
;MSLLATVLFLHIGWGLSVMLVIGLIVVGGLLQNIIATRAAAQTAFNPARVMGVLLQGFTAMCGAPAADATLTGAGMVAGSGAQAGNLAGDLAYGRWFKVRPGVQFWLQTATIIPCALIAAFVFGQIATAESLNFETGTLPAPVAKIWATSALIFEGKKPLPDFALEALLIGALIGVAYTLLEETKFKRWLPGSIGIGIGLILPIGYDLGFFLGGILLWVVLGRLLKWSEMTLTTIAVGSIVGEGIGGVAKPLLTLAGLIGD
;
A
#
# COMPACT_ATOMS: atom_id res chain seq x y z
N MET A 1 23.93 -8.37 0.92
CA MET A 1 23.36 -9.60 0.32
C MET A 1 21.97 -9.39 -0.27
N SER A 2 21.06 -8.65 0.37
CA SER A 2 19.69 -8.47 -0.14
C SER A 2 19.61 -7.80 -1.53
N LEU A 3 20.30 -6.67 -1.74
CA LEU A 3 20.27 -5.95 -3.02
C LEU A 3 20.73 -6.78 -4.21
N LEU A 4 21.83 -7.50 -4.06
CA LEU A 4 22.40 -8.33 -5.12
C LEU A 4 21.47 -9.51 -5.44
N ALA A 5 20.86 -10.12 -4.42
CA ALA A 5 19.84 -11.15 -4.60
C ALA A 5 18.59 -10.60 -5.31
N THR A 6 18.12 -9.41 -4.96
CA THR A 6 16.99 -8.74 -5.64
C THR A 6 17.31 -8.45 -7.11
N VAL A 7 18.51 -7.95 -7.40
CA VAL A 7 18.97 -7.69 -8.77
C VAL A 7 19.01 -8.98 -9.58
N LEU A 8 19.62 -10.04 -9.04
CA LEU A 8 19.70 -11.33 -9.73
C LEU A 8 18.31 -11.93 -9.95
N PHE A 9 17.42 -11.86 -8.95
CA PHE A 9 16.07 -12.39 -9.07
C PHE A 9 15.25 -11.67 -10.15
N LEU A 10 15.28 -10.35 -10.20
CA LEU A 10 14.53 -9.57 -11.20
C LEU A 10 15.14 -9.68 -12.61
N HIS A 11 16.46 -9.77 -12.71
CA HIS A 11 17.13 -9.91 -14.00
C HIS A 11 16.95 -11.31 -14.59
N ILE A 12 17.19 -12.36 -13.80
CA ILE A 12 17.12 -13.75 -14.26
C ILE A 12 15.68 -14.24 -14.34
N GLY A 13 14.85 -13.92 -13.34
CA GLY A 13 13.48 -14.42 -13.25
C GLY A 13 12.49 -13.69 -14.15
N TRP A 14 12.72 -12.41 -14.42
CA TRP A 14 11.75 -11.53 -15.08
C TRP A 14 12.34 -10.71 -16.23
N GLY A 15 13.61 -10.95 -16.62
CA GLY A 15 14.23 -10.34 -17.79
C GLY A 15 14.45 -8.82 -17.68
N LEU A 16 14.31 -8.21 -16.50
CA LEU A 16 14.48 -6.77 -16.33
C LEU A 16 15.96 -6.39 -16.46
N SER A 17 16.26 -5.28 -17.14
CA SER A 17 17.65 -4.82 -17.28
C SER A 17 18.25 -4.44 -15.92
N VAL A 18 19.53 -4.76 -15.70
CA VAL A 18 20.21 -4.49 -14.41
C VAL A 18 20.17 -3.01 -14.05
N MET A 19 20.32 -2.12 -15.05
CA MET A 19 20.25 -0.67 -14.85
C MET A 19 18.86 -0.20 -14.40
N LEU A 20 17.80 -0.76 -14.98
CA LEU A 20 16.43 -0.49 -14.54
C LEU A 20 16.21 -0.94 -13.10
N VAL A 21 16.67 -2.14 -12.74
CA VAL A 21 16.49 -2.66 -11.38
C VAL A 21 17.23 -1.80 -10.36
N ILE A 22 18.46 -1.35 -10.67
CA ILE A 22 19.20 -0.41 -9.81
C ILE A 22 18.44 0.92 -9.69
N GLY A 23 17.93 1.46 -10.80
CA GLY A 23 17.12 2.68 -10.80
C GLY A 23 15.88 2.55 -9.91
N LEU A 24 15.16 1.44 -10.02
CA LEU A 24 14.00 1.13 -9.19
C LEU A 24 14.34 0.99 -7.71
N ILE A 25 15.47 0.37 -7.37
CA ILE A 25 15.97 0.28 -5.99
C ILE A 25 16.28 1.66 -5.42
N VAL A 26 16.92 2.55 -6.19
CA VAL A 26 17.26 3.89 -5.72
C VAL A 26 16.02 4.76 -5.59
N VAL A 27 15.18 4.82 -6.62
CA VAL A 27 13.99 5.67 -6.64
C VAL A 27 12.94 5.15 -5.67
N GLY A 28 12.55 3.89 -5.80
CA GLY A 28 11.47 3.35 -4.99
C GLY A 28 11.93 2.73 -3.67
N GLY A 29 13.08 2.06 -3.63
CA GLY A 29 13.59 1.42 -2.40
C GLY A 29 14.13 2.42 -1.37
N LEU A 30 14.64 3.57 -1.79
CA LEU A 30 15.11 4.63 -0.89
C LEU A 30 14.12 5.79 -0.77
N LEU A 31 13.94 6.58 -1.85
CA LEU A 31 13.17 7.84 -1.76
C LEU A 31 11.70 7.59 -1.43
N GLN A 32 11.06 6.74 -2.21
CA GLN A 32 9.65 6.42 -2.02
C GLN A 32 9.41 5.70 -0.70
N ASN A 33 10.35 4.87 -0.24
CA ASN A 33 10.23 4.14 1.01
C ASN A 33 10.22 5.06 2.24
N ILE A 34 11.01 6.13 2.21
CA ILE A 34 10.98 7.20 3.24
C ILE A 34 9.59 7.86 3.27
N ILE A 35 9.04 8.18 2.10
CA ILE A 35 7.70 8.79 1.98
C ILE A 35 6.63 7.81 2.50
N ALA A 36 6.71 6.55 2.09
CA ALA A 36 5.78 5.48 2.48
C ALA A 36 5.77 5.29 3.99
N THR A 37 6.94 5.19 4.60
CA THR A 37 7.09 4.98 6.05
C THR A 37 6.63 6.20 6.83
N ARG A 38 6.91 7.42 6.34
CA ARG A 38 6.40 8.65 6.96
C ARG A 38 4.87 8.74 6.89
N ALA A 39 4.29 8.45 5.73
CA ALA A 39 2.85 8.46 5.54
C ALA A 39 2.17 7.42 6.45
N ALA A 40 2.70 6.20 6.48
CA ALA A 40 2.23 5.14 7.36
C ALA A 40 2.37 5.53 8.84
N ALA A 41 3.47 6.17 9.25
CA ALA A 41 3.66 6.62 10.62
C ALA A 41 2.67 7.72 11.04
N GLN A 42 2.28 8.60 10.13
CA GLN A 42 1.36 9.72 10.44
C GLN A 42 -0.12 9.33 10.35
N THR A 43 -0.47 8.39 9.48
CA THR A 43 -1.87 8.12 9.12
C THR A 43 -2.29 6.67 9.29
N ALA A 44 -1.38 5.79 9.73
CA ALA A 44 -1.56 4.34 9.73
C ALA A 44 -1.90 3.76 8.35
N PHE A 45 -1.66 4.52 7.27
CA PHE A 45 -2.01 4.14 5.91
C PHE A 45 -0.80 4.34 4.97
N ASN A 46 -0.52 3.32 4.16
CA ASN A 46 0.59 3.35 3.20
C ASN A 46 0.05 3.60 1.78
N PRO A 47 0.46 4.67 1.07
CA PRO A 47 -0.05 4.99 -0.26
C PRO A 47 0.56 4.13 -1.38
N ALA A 48 0.82 2.85 -1.12
CA ALA A 48 1.52 1.93 -2.02
C ALA A 48 0.87 1.86 -3.41
N ARG A 49 -0.46 2.03 -3.48
CA ARG A 49 -1.23 2.07 -4.74
C ARG A 49 -0.71 3.12 -5.71
N VAL A 50 -0.62 4.38 -5.30
CA VAL A 50 -0.24 5.50 -6.19
C VAL A 50 1.25 5.46 -6.49
N MET A 51 2.03 5.15 -5.47
CA MET A 51 3.46 4.96 -5.57
C MET A 51 3.83 3.89 -6.63
N GLY A 52 3.08 2.78 -6.69
CA GLY A 52 3.28 1.77 -7.72
C GLY A 52 2.98 2.26 -9.15
N VAL A 53 1.96 3.10 -9.35
CA VAL A 53 1.67 3.66 -10.68
C VAL A 53 2.79 4.60 -11.15
N LEU A 54 3.34 5.41 -10.25
CA LEU A 54 4.50 6.26 -10.57
C LEU A 54 5.73 5.43 -10.94
N LEU A 55 5.97 4.31 -10.22
CA LEU A 55 7.06 3.38 -10.55
C LEU A 55 6.85 2.63 -11.87
N GLN A 56 5.60 2.34 -12.25
CA GLN A 56 5.31 1.80 -13.59
C GLN A 56 5.71 2.81 -14.67
N GLY A 57 5.39 4.09 -14.47
CA GLY A 57 5.81 5.16 -15.37
C GLY A 57 7.34 5.30 -15.44
N PHE A 58 8.03 5.25 -14.29
CA PHE A 58 9.50 5.22 -14.26
C PHE A 58 10.08 4.02 -15.03
N THR A 59 9.50 2.83 -14.83
CA THR A 59 9.92 1.60 -15.52
C THR A 59 9.76 1.72 -17.04
N ALA A 60 8.63 2.26 -17.48
CA ALA A 60 8.36 2.51 -18.89
C ALA A 60 9.34 3.54 -19.49
N MET A 61 9.59 4.65 -18.79
CA MET A 61 10.56 5.68 -19.22
C MET A 61 11.99 5.14 -19.33
N CYS A 62 12.37 4.17 -18.50
CA CYS A 62 13.67 3.50 -18.55
C CYS A 62 13.77 2.42 -19.64
N GLY A 63 12.80 2.34 -20.57
CA GLY A 63 12.86 1.46 -21.75
C GLY A 63 12.21 0.09 -21.57
N ALA A 64 11.43 -0.13 -20.51
CA ALA A 64 10.65 -1.35 -20.30
C ALA A 64 9.14 -1.06 -20.24
N PRO A 65 8.49 -0.67 -21.35
CA PRO A 65 7.08 -0.25 -21.37
C PRO A 65 6.09 -1.42 -21.34
N ALA A 66 6.54 -2.65 -21.55
CA ALA A 66 5.67 -3.83 -21.54
C ALA A 66 4.92 -3.97 -20.20
N ALA A 67 3.65 -4.38 -20.24
CA ALA A 67 2.80 -4.40 -19.06
C ALA A 67 3.32 -5.34 -17.97
N ASP A 68 3.85 -6.50 -18.36
CA ASP A 68 4.51 -7.47 -17.49
C ASP A 68 5.74 -6.87 -16.79
N ALA A 69 6.60 -6.16 -17.52
CA ALA A 69 7.82 -5.55 -17.01
C ALA A 69 7.51 -4.40 -16.05
N THR A 70 6.58 -3.51 -16.41
CA THR A 70 6.17 -2.37 -15.57
C THR A 70 5.51 -2.84 -14.28
N LEU A 71 4.58 -3.81 -14.34
CA LEU A 71 3.93 -4.38 -13.15
C LEU A 71 4.92 -5.09 -12.24
N THR A 72 5.85 -5.86 -12.80
CA THR A 72 6.85 -6.59 -12.01
C THR A 72 7.83 -5.65 -11.32
N GLY A 73 8.41 -4.71 -12.08
CA GLY A 73 9.37 -3.74 -11.54
C GLY A 73 8.74 -2.83 -10.48
N ALA A 74 7.59 -2.26 -10.77
CA ALA A 74 6.88 -1.40 -9.83
C ALA A 74 6.34 -2.17 -8.62
N GLY A 75 5.77 -3.36 -8.84
CA GLY A 75 5.18 -4.18 -7.79
C GLY A 75 6.20 -4.64 -6.76
N MET A 76 7.39 -5.06 -7.20
CA MET A 76 8.46 -5.47 -6.28
C MET A 76 8.87 -4.32 -5.35
N VAL A 77 9.05 -3.12 -5.90
CA VAL A 77 9.54 -1.99 -5.13
C VAL A 77 8.44 -1.32 -4.29
N ALA A 78 7.23 -1.21 -4.82
CA ALA A 78 6.08 -0.78 -4.03
C ALA A 78 5.80 -1.75 -2.86
N GLY A 79 5.95 -3.06 -3.09
CA GLY A 79 5.87 -4.10 -2.06
C GLY A 79 6.93 -3.92 -0.97
N SER A 80 8.18 -3.64 -1.35
CA SER A 80 9.24 -3.29 -0.40
C SER A 80 8.88 -2.08 0.46
N GLY A 81 8.31 -1.02 -0.14
CA GLY A 81 7.88 0.18 0.58
C GLY A 81 6.70 -0.07 1.53
N ALA A 82 5.76 -0.94 1.14
CA ALA A 82 4.68 -1.39 1.98
C ALA A 82 5.22 -2.14 3.22
N GLN A 83 6.14 -3.09 3.01
CA GLN A 83 6.71 -3.88 4.09
C GLN A 83 7.58 -3.06 5.05
N ALA A 84 8.35 -2.10 4.56
CA ALA A 84 9.14 -1.23 5.42
C ALA A 84 8.27 -0.42 6.40
N GLY A 85 7.11 0.08 5.95
CA GLY A 85 6.14 0.75 6.82
C GLY A 85 5.60 -0.18 7.91
N ASN A 86 5.25 -1.42 7.55
CA ASN A 86 4.78 -2.44 8.50
C ASN A 86 5.87 -2.82 9.52
N LEU A 87 7.09 -3.11 9.05
CA LEU A 87 8.23 -3.45 9.91
C LEU A 87 8.57 -2.31 10.88
N ALA A 88 8.50 -1.05 10.42
CA ALA A 88 8.69 0.12 11.29
C ALA A 88 7.59 0.22 12.36
N GLY A 89 6.34 -0.05 11.99
CA GLY A 89 5.21 -0.15 12.92
C GLY A 89 5.43 -1.23 13.98
N ASP A 90 5.76 -2.44 13.56
CA ASP A 90 6.02 -3.57 14.46
C ASP A 90 7.13 -3.28 15.48
N LEU A 91 8.21 -2.62 15.06
CA LEU A 91 9.28 -2.21 15.95
C LEU A 91 8.81 -1.13 16.95
N ALA A 92 7.93 -0.21 16.52
CA ALA A 92 7.34 0.79 17.40
C ALA A 92 6.44 0.14 18.47
N TYR A 93 5.53 -0.75 18.08
CA TYR A 93 4.73 -1.53 19.02
C TYR A 93 5.59 -2.41 19.93
N GLY A 94 6.65 -3.01 19.37
CA GLY A 94 7.63 -3.77 20.13
C GLY A 94 8.24 -3.00 21.29
N ARG A 95 8.63 -1.74 21.04
CA ARG A 95 9.12 -0.84 22.09
C ARG A 95 8.06 -0.55 23.14
N TRP A 96 6.81 -0.34 22.74
CA TRP A 96 5.71 -0.11 23.67
C TRP A 96 5.42 -1.31 24.59
N PHE A 97 5.48 -2.52 24.04
CA PHE A 97 5.30 -3.77 24.79
C PHE A 97 6.60 -4.32 25.40
N LYS A 98 7.72 -3.58 25.31
CA LYS A 98 9.04 -3.98 25.84
C LYS A 98 9.56 -5.32 25.28
N VAL A 99 9.22 -5.63 24.03
CA VAL A 99 9.71 -6.80 23.31
C VAL A 99 11.15 -6.57 22.85
N ARG A 100 12.00 -7.60 22.96
CA ARG A 100 13.40 -7.53 22.52
C ARG A 100 13.47 -7.41 20.98
N PRO A 101 14.16 -6.39 20.42
CA PRO A 101 14.20 -6.17 18.97
C PRO A 101 14.74 -7.36 18.15
N GLY A 102 15.73 -8.08 18.70
CA GLY A 102 16.28 -9.27 18.05
C GLY A 102 15.23 -10.37 17.86
N VAL A 103 14.32 -10.55 18.81
CA VAL A 103 13.23 -11.53 18.71
C VAL A 103 12.23 -11.10 17.62
N GLN A 104 11.90 -9.80 17.56
CA GLN A 104 11.00 -9.28 16.52
C GLN A 104 11.57 -9.50 15.11
N PHE A 105 12.86 -9.19 14.92
CA PHE A 105 13.54 -9.40 13.65
C PHE A 105 13.49 -10.86 13.18
N TRP A 106 13.78 -11.81 14.08
CA TRP A 106 13.76 -13.23 13.74
C TRP A 106 12.34 -13.74 13.48
N LEU A 107 11.35 -13.30 14.25
CA LEU A 107 9.95 -13.65 14.01
C LEU A 107 9.46 -13.13 12.66
N GLN A 108 9.70 -11.84 12.36
CA GLN A 108 9.37 -11.25 11.07
C GLN A 108 10.02 -12.02 9.93
N THR A 109 11.33 -12.30 10.03
CA THR A 109 12.07 -13.05 9.01
C THR A 109 11.52 -14.46 8.81
N ALA A 110 11.21 -15.18 9.90
CA ALA A 110 10.67 -16.54 9.84
C ALA A 110 9.27 -16.58 9.18
N THR A 111 8.48 -15.51 9.30
CA THR A 111 7.14 -15.45 8.69
C THR A 111 7.13 -15.12 7.20
N ILE A 112 8.22 -14.56 6.64
CA ILE A 112 8.27 -14.14 5.22
C ILE A 112 7.94 -15.29 4.27
N ILE A 113 8.64 -16.42 4.42
CA ILE A 113 8.48 -17.58 3.54
C ILE A 113 7.07 -18.20 3.61
N PRO A 114 6.55 -18.60 4.79
CA PRO A 114 5.22 -19.19 4.85
C PRO A 114 4.13 -18.23 4.38
N CYS A 115 4.20 -16.94 4.77
CA CYS A 115 3.23 -15.95 4.30
C CYS A 115 3.29 -15.74 2.78
N ALA A 116 4.50 -15.69 2.18
CA ALA A 116 4.65 -15.56 0.75
C ALA A 116 4.10 -16.79 -0.01
N LEU A 117 4.38 -18.00 0.47
CA LEU A 117 3.88 -19.24 -0.14
C LEU A 117 2.36 -19.36 -0.04
N ILE A 118 1.79 -19.10 1.15
CA ILE A 118 0.34 -19.15 1.35
C ILE A 118 -0.34 -18.07 0.52
N ALA A 119 0.19 -16.84 0.50
CA ALA A 119 -0.36 -15.77 -0.32
C ALA A 119 -0.33 -16.13 -1.81
N ALA A 120 0.81 -16.61 -2.32
CA ALA A 120 0.94 -17.03 -3.72
C ALA A 120 -0.03 -18.17 -4.06
N PHE A 121 -0.19 -19.16 -3.17
CA PHE A 121 -1.14 -20.25 -3.34
C PHE A 121 -2.58 -19.75 -3.39
N VAL A 122 -3.02 -18.98 -2.38
CA VAL A 122 -4.39 -18.47 -2.29
C VAL A 122 -4.73 -17.55 -3.46
N PHE A 123 -3.84 -16.61 -3.81
CA PHE A 123 -4.06 -15.75 -4.98
C PHE A 123 -4.06 -16.54 -6.29
N GLY A 124 -3.24 -17.58 -6.41
CA GLY A 124 -3.28 -18.51 -7.54
C GLY A 124 -4.63 -19.20 -7.65
N GLN A 125 -5.18 -19.71 -6.54
CA GLN A 125 -6.51 -20.33 -6.52
C GLN A 125 -7.62 -19.34 -6.88
N ILE A 126 -7.59 -18.13 -6.32
CA ILE A 126 -8.57 -17.07 -6.65
C ILE A 126 -8.52 -16.73 -8.14
N ALA A 127 -7.32 -16.57 -8.71
CA ALA A 127 -7.14 -16.25 -10.12
C ALA A 127 -7.62 -17.36 -11.07
N THR A 128 -7.60 -18.63 -10.62
CA THR A 128 -8.12 -19.76 -11.39
C THR A 128 -9.63 -19.99 -11.22
N ALA A 129 -10.21 -19.61 -10.08
CA ALA A 129 -11.59 -19.92 -9.73
C ALA A 129 -12.61 -18.97 -10.37
N GLU A 130 -12.27 -17.69 -10.53
CA GLU A 130 -13.11 -16.70 -11.20
C GLU A 130 -12.23 -15.86 -12.14
N SER A 131 -12.71 -15.57 -13.35
CA SER A 131 -12.06 -14.55 -14.17
C SER A 131 -12.06 -13.25 -13.38
N LEU A 132 -10.89 -12.66 -13.11
CA LEU A 132 -10.73 -11.40 -12.37
C LEU A 132 -11.59 -10.29 -12.98
N ASN A 133 -12.85 -10.22 -12.56
CA ASN A 133 -13.80 -9.22 -13.01
C ASN A 133 -13.52 -7.96 -12.22
N PHE A 134 -12.72 -7.09 -12.82
CA PHE A 134 -12.28 -5.84 -12.21
C PHE A 134 -13.40 -4.82 -11.97
N GLU A 135 -14.63 -5.05 -12.46
CA GLU A 135 -15.73 -4.07 -12.45
C GLU A 135 -16.92 -4.51 -11.60
N THR A 136 -17.37 -5.76 -11.74
CA THR A 136 -18.57 -6.29 -11.09
C THR A 136 -18.42 -7.81 -10.93
N GLY A 137 -18.42 -8.29 -9.69
CA GLY A 137 -18.27 -9.71 -9.34
C GLY A 137 -18.26 -9.90 -7.83
N THR A 138 -18.20 -11.16 -7.39
CA THR A 138 -18.16 -11.54 -5.97
C THR A 138 -16.89 -11.07 -5.24
N LEU A 139 -15.81 -10.81 -5.98
CA LEU A 139 -14.52 -10.33 -5.47
C LEU A 139 -13.98 -9.14 -6.31
N PRO A 140 -14.52 -7.92 -6.13
CA PRO A 140 -14.05 -6.76 -6.86
C PRO A 140 -12.60 -6.42 -6.47
N ALA A 141 -11.72 -6.29 -7.46
CA ALA A 141 -10.31 -5.95 -7.27
C ALA A 141 -9.99 -4.54 -7.84
N PRO A 142 -10.55 -3.45 -7.27
CA PRO A 142 -10.43 -2.10 -7.82
C PRO A 142 -8.99 -1.60 -7.88
N VAL A 143 -8.15 -2.01 -6.92
CA VAL A 143 -6.73 -1.64 -6.87
C VAL A 143 -5.96 -2.27 -8.03
N ALA A 144 -6.19 -3.56 -8.26
CA ALA A 144 -5.55 -4.30 -9.34
C ALA A 144 -6.00 -3.78 -10.71
N LYS A 145 -7.26 -3.35 -10.85
CA LYS A 145 -7.77 -2.71 -12.08
C LYS A 145 -6.97 -1.47 -12.46
N ILE A 146 -6.71 -0.59 -11.49
CA ILE A 146 -5.98 0.66 -11.71
C ILE A 146 -4.55 0.33 -12.18
N TRP A 147 -3.90 -0.64 -11.55
CA TRP A 147 -2.55 -1.06 -11.90
C TRP A 147 -2.47 -1.72 -13.27
N ALA A 148 -3.41 -2.61 -13.59
CA ALA A 148 -3.49 -3.23 -14.92
C ALA A 148 -3.78 -2.18 -16.00
N THR A 149 -4.66 -1.22 -15.72
CA THR A 149 -4.99 -0.15 -16.66
C THR A 149 -3.81 0.80 -16.87
N SER A 150 -3.08 1.18 -15.82
CA SER A 150 -1.87 2.00 -15.96
C SER A 150 -0.79 1.29 -16.77
N ALA A 151 -0.58 -0.02 -16.54
CA ALA A 151 0.39 -0.81 -17.29
C ALA A 151 0.06 -0.83 -18.79
N LEU A 152 -1.22 -1.02 -19.15
CA LEU A 152 -1.67 -0.97 -20.55
C LEU A 152 -1.54 0.41 -21.19
N ILE A 153 -1.67 1.48 -20.40
CA ILE A 153 -1.44 2.85 -20.87
C ILE A 153 0.05 3.05 -21.18
N PHE A 154 0.95 2.64 -20.27
CA PHE A 154 2.39 2.75 -20.48
C PHE A 154 2.91 1.86 -21.61
N GLU A 155 2.26 0.72 -21.87
CA GLU A 155 2.53 -0.14 -23.03
C GLU A 155 2.02 0.45 -24.36
N GLY A 156 1.19 1.51 -24.31
CA GLY A 156 0.60 2.14 -25.48
C GLY A 156 -0.65 1.44 -26.04
N LYS A 157 -1.18 0.44 -25.32
CA LYS A 157 -2.41 -0.29 -25.71
C LYS A 157 -3.69 0.45 -25.31
N LYS A 158 -3.61 1.40 -24.39
CA LYS A 158 -4.69 2.31 -24.03
C LYS A 158 -4.21 3.75 -24.12
N PRO A 159 -5.01 4.69 -24.65
CA PRO A 159 -4.65 6.09 -24.62
C PRO A 159 -4.64 6.59 -23.17
N LEU A 160 -3.72 7.51 -22.89
CA LEU A 160 -3.77 8.30 -21.66
C LEU A 160 -5.06 9.13 -21.70
N PRO A 161 -5.83 9.24 -20.60
CA PRO A 161 -7.00 10.10 -20.57
C PRO A 161 -6.64 11.54 -20.94
N ASP A 162 -7.56 12.23 -21.62
CA ASP A 162 -7.43 13.67 -21.87
C ASP A 162 -7.22 14.40 -20.54
N PHE A 163 -6.39 15.45 -20.54
CA PHE A 163 -6.06 16.24 -19.36
C PHE A 163 -5.26 15.52 -18.26
N ALA A 164 -4.82 14.27 -18.46
CA ALA A 164 -4.12 13.51 -17.42
C ALA A 164 -2.74 14.09 -17.06
N LEU A 165 -1.95 14.55 -18.04
CA LEU A 165 -0.65 15.17 -17.78
C LEU A 165 -0.80 16.53 -17.10
N GLU A 166 -1.75 17.33 -17.56
CA GLU A 166 -2.09 18.62 -16.98
C GLU A 166 -2.57 18.46 -15.54
N ALA A 167 -3.45 17.50 -15.27
CA ALA A 167 -3.90 17.17 -13.92
C ALA A 167 -2.75 16.71 -13.02
N LEU A 168 -1.82 15.90 -13.55
CA LEU A 168 -0.62 15.49 -12.82
C LEU A 168 0.26 16.69 -12.47
N LEU A 169 0.50 17.60 -13.42
CA LEU A 169 1.31 18.80 -13.21
C LEU A 169 0.65 19.76 -12.22
N ILE A 170 -0.65 20.01 -12.38
CA ILE A 170 -1.43 20.85 -11.46
C ILE A 170 -1.40 20.25 -10.05
N GLY A 171 -1.64 18.94 -9.93
CA GLY A 171 -1.57 18.22 -8.66
C GLY A 171 -0.18 18.29 -8.02
N ALA A 172 0.88 18.13 -8.80
CA ALA A 172 2.25 18.26 -8.32
C ALA A 172 2.57 19.69 -7.84
N LEU A 173 2.16 20.72 -8.60
CA LEU A 173 2.37 22.11 -8.24
C LEU A 173 1.59 22.50 -6.97
N ILE A 174 0.32 22.11 -6.87
CA ILE A 174 -0.50 22.34 -5.67
C ILE A 174 0.12 21.60 -4.47
N GLY A 175 0.54 20.34 -4.65
CA GLY A 175 1.18 19.57 -3.60
C GLY A 175 2.47 20.23 -3.09
N VAL A 176 3.35 20.66 -4.00
CA VAL A 176 4.57 21.38 -3.64
C VAL A 176 4.23 22.68 -2.92
N ALA A 177 3.33 23.50 -3.46
CA ALA A 177 2.92 24.76 -2.83
C ALA A 177 2.34 24.54 -1.42
N TYR A 178 1.52 23.50 -1.23
CA TYR A 178 0.93 23.16 0.05
C TYR A 178 1.98 22.70 1.06
N THR A 179 2.90 21.81 0.66
CA THR A 179 4.00 21.38 1.55
C THR A 179 4.92 22.53 1.94
N LEU A 180 5.21 23.47 1.03
CA LEU A 180 5.97 24.67 1.37
C LEU A 180 5.20 25.58 2.33
N LEU A 181 3.88 25.66 2.20
CA LEU A 181 3.03 26.43 3.11
C LEU A 181 3.00 25.81 4.52
N GLU A 182 3.08 24.48 4.64
CA GLU A 182 3.20 23.77 5.93
C GLU A 182 4.51 24.08 6.67
N GLU A 183 5.56 24.54 5.98
CA GLU A 183 6.81 24.99 6.61
C GLU A 183 6.74 26.43 7.14
N THR A 184 5.61 27.12 6.95
CA THR A 184 5.42 28.50 7.41
C THR A 184 4.63 28.58 8.72
N LYS A 185 4.48 29.80 9.25
CA LYS A 185 3.62 30.10 10.42
C LYS A 185 2.15 29.68 10.23
N PHE A 186 1.69 29.44 9.00
CA PHE A 186 0.32 29.05 8.71
C PHE A 186 0.03 27.57 8.98
N LYS A 187 1.05 26.73 9.24
CA LYS A 187 0.91 25.31 9.57
C LYS A 187 -0.18 24.99 10.60
N ARG A 188 -0.35 25.85 11.62
CA ARG A 188 -1.34 25.65 12.69
C ARG A 188 -2.79 25.63 12.19
N TRP A 189 -3.06 26.28 11.06
CA TRP A 189 -4.41 26.44 10.50
C TRP A 189 -4.67 25.51 9.31
N LEU A 190 -3.66 24.77 8.87
CA LEU A 190 -3.72 23.93 7.70
C LEU A 190 -3.99 22.47 8.10
N PRO A 191 -4.92 21.78 7.42
CA PRO A 191 -5.00 20.33 7.54
C PRO A 191 -3.70 19.66 7.08
N GLY A 192 -3.38 18.48 7.61
CA GLY A 192 -2.17 17.77 7.23
C GLY A 192 -2.19 17.34 5.76
N SER A 193 -1.14 17.68 5.01
CA SER A 193 -0.98 17.40 3.57
C SER A 193 -1.13 15.91 3.23
N ILE A 194 -0.56 15.02 4.05
CA ILE A 194 -0.67 13.57 3.84
C ILE A 194 -2.13 13.09 3.94
N GLY A 195 -2.89 13.62 4.91
CA GLY A 195 -4.30 13.27 5.08
C GLY A 195 -5.14 13.70 3.88
N ILE A 196 -4.91 14.92 3.37
CA ILE A 196 -5.57 15.41 2.15
C ILE A 196 -5.23 14.51 0.96
N GLY A 197 -3.95 14.19 0.78
CA GLY A 197 -3.50 13.31 -0.31
C GLY A 197 -4.15 11.94 -0.26
N ILE A 198 -4.23 11.31 0.91
CA ILE A 198 -4.88 10.00 1.08
C ILE A 198 -6.37 10.09 0.79
N GLY A 199 -7.06 11.13 1.25
CA GLY A 199 -8.49 11.32 1.00
C GLY A 199 -8.84 11.53 -0.48
N LEU A 200 -7.90 11.98 -1.31
CA LEU A 200 -8.11 12.07 -2.76
C LEU A 200 -7.97 10.72 -3.48
N ILE A 201 -7.38 9.71 -2.82
CA ILE A 201 -7.06 8.40 -3.41
C ILE A 201 -8.07 7.33 -2.99
N LEU A 202 -8.63 7.48 -1.80
CA LEU A 202 -9.56 6.52 -1.23
C LEU A 202 -10.97 6.72 -1.80
N PRO A 203 -11.75 5.63 -1.93
CA PRO A 203 -13.19 5.75 -2.14
C PRO A 203 -13.86 6.49 -0.98
N ILE A 204 -14.83 7.34 -1.30
CA ILE A 204 -15.50 8.22 -0.32
C ILE A 204 -16.10 7.48 0.89
N GLY A 205 -16.55 6.23 0.70
CA GLY A 205 -17.06 5.40 1.80
C GLY A 205 -16.00 5.08 2.85
N TYR A 206 -14.75 4.83 2.42
CA TYR A 206 -13.63 4.62 3.34
C TYR A 206 -13.23 5.92 4.02
N ASP A 207 -13.24 7.05 3.31
CA ASP A 207 -12.93 8.36 3.91
C ASP A 207 -13.92 8.73 5.01
N LEU A 208 -15.23 8.56 4.74
CA LEU A 208 -16.27 8.78 5.74
C LEU A 208 -16.13 7.80 6.92
N GLY A 209 -15.81 6.53 6.63
CA GLY A 209 -15.54 5.53 7.66
C GLY A 209 -14.36 5.92 8.57
N PHE A 210 -13.23 6.32 7.99
CA PHE A 210 -12.07 6.79 8.74
C PHE A 210 -12.34 8.09 9.51
N PHE A 211 -13.12 9.01 8.93
CA PHE A 211 -13.51 10.25 9.60
C PHE A 211 -14.40 9.97 10.82
N LEU A 212 -15.46 9.18 10.66
CA LEU A 212 -16.38 8.82 11.75
C LEU A 212 -15.68 7.97 12.82
N GLY A 213 -14.89 6.98 12.40
CA GLY A 213 -14.07 6.17 13.30
C GLY A 213 -13.06 7.01 14.08
N GLY A 214 -12.40 7.95 13.42
CA GLY A 214 -11.50 8.91 14.04
C GLY A 214 -12.19 9.80 15.07
N ILE A 215 -13.39 10.32 14.77
CA ILE A 215 -14.19 11.07 15.73
C ILE A 215 -14.55 10.21 16.94
N LEU A 216 -14.99 8.97 16.72
CA LEU A 216 -15.35 8.06 17.81
C LEU A 216 -14.14 7.74 18.70
N LEU A 217 -13.00 7.37 18.11
CA LEU A 217 -11.78 7.06 18.86
C LEU A 217 -11.24 8.29 19.60
N TRP A 218 -11.22 9.47 18.97
CA TRP A 218 -10.61 10.66 19.54
C TRP A 218 -11.52 11.39 20.54
N VAL A 219 -12.79 11.62 20.18
CA VAL A 219 -13.74 12.35 21.03
C VAL A 219 -14.28 11.44 22.12
N VAL A 220 -14.86 10.29 21.76
CA VAL A 220 -15.56 9.45 22.73
C VAL A 220 -14.56 8.68 23.58
N LEU A 221 -13.72 7.86 22.97
CA LEU A 221 -12.84 6.98 23.74
C LEU A 221 -11.62 7.75 24.32
N GLY A 222 -11.03 8.65 23.54
CA GLY A 222 -9.85 9.42 23.94
C GLY A 222 -10.15 10.55 24.91
N ARG A 223 -11.12 11.43 24.61
CA ARG A 223 -11.42 12.59 25.47
C ARG A 223 -12.41 12.30 26.59
N LEU A 224 -13.54 11.64 26.30
CA LEU A 224 -14.58 11.38 27.31
C LEU A 224 -14.16 10.24 28.25
N LEU A 225 -13.75 9.09 27.70
CA LEU A 225 -13.37 7.93 28.50
C LEU A 225 -11.90 7.90 28.93
N LYS A 226 -11.07 8.82 28.41
CA LYS A 226 -9.64 8.95 28.74
C LYS A 226 -8.84 7.66 28.55
N TRP A 227 -9.20 6.88 27.53
CA TRP A 227 -8.47 5.66 27.19
C TRP A 227 -7.08 5.99 26.65
N SER A 228 -6.10 5.13 26.95
CA SER A 228 -4.74 5.31 26.48
C SER A 228 -4.66 5.19 24.96
N GLU A 229 -3.73 5.92 24.33
CA GLU A 229 -3.50 5.83 22.88
C GLU A 229 -3.20 4.39 22.44
N MET A 230 -2.50 3.62 23.26
CA MET A 230 -2.25 2.19 23.01
C MET A 230 -3.56 1.42 22.90
N THR A 231 -4.49 1.61 23.84
CA THR A 231 -5.81 0.95 23.83
C THR A 231 -6.62 1.33 22.59
N LEU A 232 -6.67 2.62 22.24
CA LEU A 232 -7.37 3.10 21.05
C LEU A 232 -6.81 2.45 19.78
N THR A 233 -5.49 2.39 19.69
CA THR A 233 -4.80 1.80 18.54
C THR A 233 -5.04 0.29 18.45
N THR A 234 -5.00 -0.43 19.57
CA THR A 234 -5.32 -1.86 19.63
C THR A 234 -6.75 -2.15 19.17
N ILE A 235 -7.72 -1.31 19.54
CA ILE A 235 -9.10 -1.45 19.08
C ILE A 235 -9.19 -1.24 17.57
N ALA A 236 -8.58 -0.19 17.04
CA ALA A 236 -8.58 0.10 15.61
C ALA A 236 -7.97 -1.06 14.79
N VAL A 237 -6.80 -1.56 15.22
CA VAL A 237 -6.15 -2.73 14.60
C VAL A 237 -7.03 -3.98 14.69
N GLY A 238 -7.64 -4.22 15.86
CA GLY A 238 -8.56 -5.34 16.08
C GLY A 238 -9.78 -5.30 15.16
N SER A 239 -10.34 -4.10 14.91
CA SER A 239 -11.46 -3.92 13.97
C SER A 239 -11.07 -4.26 12.53
N ILE A 240 -9.90 -3.81 12.07
CA ILE A 240 -9.39 -4.10 10.72
C ILE A 240 -9.11 -5.61 10.57
N VAL A 241 -8.45 -6.22 11.57
CA VAL A 241 -8.16 -7.65 11.57
C VAL A 241 -9.47 -8.46 11.59
N GLY A 242 -10.47 -8.02 12.37
CA GLY A 242 -11.77 -8.66 12.45
C GLY A 242 -12.51 -8.67 11.10
N GLU A 243 -12.49 -7.55 10.36
CA GLU A 243 -13.01 -7.49 8.99
C GLU A 243 -12.30 -8.50 8.08
N GLY A 244 -10.96 -8.50 8.09
CA GLY A 244 -10.16 -9.41 7.26
C GLY A 244 -10.40 -10.89 7.57
N ILE A 245 -10.46 -11.26 8.84
CA ILE A 245 -10.79 -12.63 9.26
C ILE A 245 -12.21 -12.99 8.84
N GLY A 246 -13.19 -12.09 9.02
CA GLY A 246 -14.57 -12.30 8.58
C GLY A 246 -14.67 -12.55 7.06
N GLY A 247 -13.90 -11.80 6.28
CA GLY A 247 -13.83 -11.95 4.82
C GLY A 247 -13.29 -13.31 4.35
N VAL A 248 -12.40 -13.95 5.13
CA VAL A 248 -11.89 -15.30 4.84
C VAL A 248 -12.76 -16.39 5.47
N ALA A 249 -13.26 -16.16 6.69
CA ALA A 249 -14.05 -17.11 7.44
C ALA A 249 -15.38 -17.40 6.76
N LYS A 250 -16.07 -16.39 6.22
CA LYS A 250 -17.36 -16.60 5.54
C LYS A 250 -17.22 -17.60 4.37
N PRO A 251 -16.34 -17.40 3.37
CA PRO A 251 -16.11 -18.39 2.30
C PRO A 251 -15.75 -19.79 2.80
N LEU A 252 -14.89 -19.89 3.83
CA LEU A 252 -14.50 -21.18 4.40
C LEU A 252 -15.68 -21.91 5.05
N LEU A 253 -16.54 -21.19 5.75
CA LEU A 253 -17.72 -21.75 6.41
C LEU A 253 -18.80 -22.14 5.39
N THR A 254 -18.95 -21.38 4.31
CA THR A 254 -19.79 -21.75 3.16
C THR A 254 -19.26 -23.01 2.47
N LEU A 255 -17.95 -23.10 2.21
CA LEU A 255 -17.31 -24.32 1.66
C LEU A 255 -17.45 -25.54 2.57
N ALA A 256 -17.45 -25.34 3.89
CA ALA A 256 -17.67 -26.40 4.88
C ALA A 256 -19.16 -26.80 5.03
N GLY A 257 -20.08 -26.12 4.35
CA GLY A 257 -21.53 -26.37 4.42
C GLY A 257 -22.17 -25.97 5.75
N LEU A 258 -21.50 -25.13 6.55
CA LEU A 258 -21.97 -24.71 7.88
C LEU A 258 -22.88 -23.47 7.82
N ILE A 259 -22.85 -22.72 6.72
CA ILE A 259 -23.65 -21.52 6.50
C ILE A 259 -24.15 -21.55 5.05
N GLY A 260 -25.42 -21.17 4.82
CA GLY A 260 -25.96 -20.97 3.48
C GLY A 260 -25.34 -19.75 2.79
N ASP A 261 -25.49 -19.70 1.46
CA ASP A 261 -24.97 -18.63 0.59
C ASP A 261 -25.44 -17.21 0.99
#